data_AF-A0A7X7P691-F1
#
_entry.id   AF-A0A7X7P691-F1
#
_cell.length_a   1.000
_cell.length_b   1.000
_cell.length_c   1.000
_cell.angle_alpha   90.00
_cell.angle_beta   90.00
_cell.angle_gamma   90.00
#
_symmetry.space_group_name_H-M   'P 1'
#
loop_
_entity.id
_entity.type
_entity.pdbx_description
1 polymer ?
#
loop_
_entity_poly.entity_id
_entity_poly.type
_entity_poly.pdbx_seq_one_letter_code
_entity_poly.pdbx_strand_id
1 'polypeptide(L)'
;MLDLLAVQSSTAHPTVITMVYTLLLAFVLSSLIGYTYEKTFLGLSYSRNFVQALVLSSVVAATVMQAIGDNVGRGLGMLGALSIVRFRTSFKDPRDIMFLFAALGAGIGCGVFAWGVAAGGTLAFCAVAVVLSRTGLGTKHFFDGMLRFAMPNESEARLALEKTLRGNLKT
;
A
#
# COMPACT_ATOMS: atom_id res chain seq x y z
N MET A 1 -11.56 31.60 -1.03
CA MET A 1 -12.14 30.87 -2.18
C MET A 1 -11.40 31.11 -3.51
N LEU A 2 -10.58 32.16 -3.62
CA LEU A 2 -9.78 32.49 -4.83
C LEU A 2 -8.36 31.88 -4.87
N ASP A 3 -7.81 31.39 -3.76
CA ASP A 3 -6.46 30.81 -3.74
C ASP A 3 -6.33 29.44 -4.42
N LEU A 4 -7.43 28.68 -4.55
CA LEU A 4 -7.37 27.32 -5.12
C LEU A 4 -7.17 27.35 -6.65
N LEU A 5 -7.61 28.42 -7.31
CA LEU A 5 -7.47 28.63 -8.76
C LEU A 5 -6.12 29.28 -9.11
N ALA A 6 -5.55 30.08 -8.20
CA ALA A 6 -4.25 30.71 -8.41
C ALA A 6 -3.13 29.65 -8.50
N VAL A 7 -3.18 28.58 -7.70
CA VAL A 7 -2.15 27.54 -7.75
C VAL A 7 -2.29 26.62 -8.98
N GLN A 8 -3.45 26.59 -9.65
CA GLN A 8 -3.61 25.90 -10.94
C GLN A 8 -2.96 26.63 -12.12
N SER A 9 -2.57 27.90 -11.96
CA SER A 9 -2.06 28.75 -13.06
C SER A 9 -0.52 28.83 -13.16
N SER A 10 0.23 28.30 -12.20
CA SER A 10 1.72 28.29 -12.24
C SER A 10 2.32 27.07 -12.97
N THR A 11 1.65 26.62 -14.02
CA THR A 11 1.96 25.39 -14.78
C THR A 11 2.95 25.69 -15.92
N ALA A 12 4.16 26.12 -15.58
CA ALA A 12 5.26 26.22 -16.55
C ALA A 12 6.59 25.72 -15.97
N HIS A 13 6.81 25.89 -14.66
CA HIS A 13 7.96 25.32 -13.95
C HIS A 13 7.50 24.85 -12.56
N PRO A 14 7.67 23.56 -12.21
CA PRO A 14 7.46 23.11 -10.84
C PRO A 14 8.45 23.87 -9.95
N THR A 15 7.94 24.87 -9.23
CA THR A 15 8.72 25.53 -8.19
C THR A 15 8.99 24.51 -7.08
N VAL A 16 10.14 24.63 -6.41
CA VAL A 16 10.50 23.75 -5.28
C VAL A 16 9.36 23.64 -4.26
N ILE A 17 8.60 24.71 -4.08
CA ILE A 17 7.41 24.77 -3.22
C ILE A 17 6.32 23.78 -3.68
N THR A 18 5.97 23.77 -4.97
CA THR A 18 4.98 22.82 -5.51
C THR A 18 5.44 21.37 -5.43
N MET A 19 6.75 21.13 -5.59
CA MET A 19 7.33 19.79 -5.43
C MET A 19 7.24 19.30 -3.98
N VAL A 20 7.58 20.15 -3.01
CA VAL A 20 7.45 19.81 -1.59
C VAL A 20 5.98 19.57 -1.23
N TYR A 21 5.07 20.41 -1.75
CA TYR A 21 3.63 20.26 -1.50
C TYR A 21 3.07 18.94 -2.06
N THR A 22 3.42 18.57 -3.30
CA THR A 22 2.96 17.31 -3.91
C THR A 22 3.49 16.09 -3.18
N LEU A 23 4.75 16.10 -2.72
CA LEU A 23 5.33 15.01 -1.94
C LEU A 23 4.68 14.88 -0.55
N LEU A 24 4.42 16.01 0.12
CA LEU A 24 3.69 16.02 1.39
C LEU A 24 2.26 15.51 1.22
N LEU A 25 1.56 15.93 0.16
CA LEU A 25 0.20 15.48 -0.11
C LEU A 25 0.16 13.97 -0.41
N ALA A 26 1.09 13.48 -1.26
CA ALA A 26 1.23 12.06 -1.57
C ALA A 26 1.56 11.22 -0.32
N PHE A 27 2.37 11.75 0.59
CA PHE A 27 2.67 11.13 1.88
C PHE A 27 1.44 11.05 2.78
N VAL A 28 0.69 12.14 2.96
CA VAL A 28 -0.52 12.16 3.79
C VAL A 28 -1.59 11.21 3.25
N LEU A 29 -1.84 11.22 1.94
CA LEU A 29 -2.82 10.35 1.29
C LEU A 29 -2.44 8.87 1.41
N SER A 30 -1.17 8.54 1.20
CA SER A 30 -0.71 7.15 1.32
C SER A 30 -0.63 6.66 2.77
N SER A 31 -0.32 7.53 3.73
CA SER A 31 -0.48 7.22 5.16
C SER A 31 -1.93 6.94 5.54
N LEU A 32 -2.90 7.66 4.98
CA LEU A 32 -4.32 7.37 5.18
C LEU A 32 -4.71 5.99 4.63
N ILE A 33 -4.18 5.61 3.46
CA ILE A 33 -4.38 4.27 2.88
C ILE A 33 -3.74 3.20 3.77
N GLY A 34 -2.52 3.43 4.25
CA GLY A 34 -1.82 2.51 5.17
C GLY A 34 -2.56 2.32 6.49
N TYR A 35 -3.08 3.39 7.08
CA TYR A 35 -3.90 3.31 8.30
C TYR A 35 -5.22 2.57 8.07
N THR A 36 -5.85 2.81 6.92
CA THR A 36 -7.07 2.10 6.53
C THR A 36 -6.79 0.62 6.35
N TYR A 37 -5.65 0.25 5.75
CA TYR A 37 -5.19 -1.12 5.62
C TYR A 37 -5.03 -1.80 6.98
N GLU A 38 -4.29 -1.18 7.91
CA GLU A 38 -4.09 -1.74 9.26
C GLU A 38 -5.42 -2.00 10.00
N LYS A 39 -6.37 -1.05 9.94
CA LYS A 39 -7.70 -1.21 10.56
C LYS A 39 -8.57 -2.27 9.91
N THR A 40 -8.32 -2.54 8.63
CA THR A 40 -9.19 -3.35 7.79
C THR A 40 -8.62 -4.77 7.60
N PHE A 41 -7.42 -5.03 8.10
CA PHE A 41 -6.77 -6.32 8.00
C PHE A 41 -7.45 -7.36 8.92
N LEU A 42 -7.89 -8.48 8.33
CA LEU A 42 -8.56 -9.58 9.05
C LEU A 42 -7.64 -10.80 9.30
N GLY A 43 -6.37 -10.76 8.86
CA GLY A 43 -5.43 -11.87 9.01
C GLY A 43 -4.65 -11.85 10.34
N LEU A 44 -3.93 -12.94 10.62
CA LEU A 44 -3.19 -13.15 11.88
C LEU A 44 -1.93 -12.27 12.02
N SER A 45 -1.35 -11.80 10.92
CA SER A 45 -0.15 -10.96 10.95
C SER A 45 -0.03 -10.15 9.67
N TYR A 46 -0.05 -8.82 9.78
CA TYR A 46 0.28 -7.92 8.68
C TYR A 46 1.79 -7.63 8.71
N SER A 47 2.39 -7.42 7.53
CA SER A 47 3.80 -7.05 7.44
C SER A 47 3.96 -5.54 7.60
N ARG A 48 4.71 -5.09 8.62
CA ARG A 48 5.08 -3.67 8.79
C ARG A 48 5.82 -3.12 7.56
N ASN A 49 6.63 -3.96 6.91
CA ASN A 49 7.35 -3.60 5.69
C ASN A 49 6.38 -3.31 4.53
N PHE A 50 5.21 -3.95 4.50
CA PHE A 50 4.21 -3.68 3.47
C PHE A 50 3.57 -2.30 3.64
N VAL A 51 3.21 -1.92 4.87
CA VAL A 51 2.65 -0.58 5.15
C VAL A 51 3.67 0.52 4.79
N GLN A 52 4.95 0.32 5.11
CA GLN A 52 6.02 1.22 4.68
C GLN A 52 6.16 1.27 3.16
N ALA A 53 6.06 0.11 2.48
CA ALA A 53 6.11 0.04 1.02
C ALA A 53 4.95 0.80 0.36
N LEU A 54 3.74 0.80 0.94
CA LEU A 54 2.61 1.60 0.45
C LEU A 54 2.97 3.09 0.41
N VAL A 55 3.46 3.63 1.52
CA VAL A 55 3.81 5.05 1.63
C VAL A 55 4.96 5.40 0.68
N LEU A 56 6.02 4.60 0.68
CA LEU A 56 7.17 4.83 -0.20
C LEU A 56 6.78 4.74 -1.68
N SER A 57 5.91 3.79 -2.06
CA SER A 57 5.46 3.62 -3.44
C SER A 57 4.71 4.85 -3.96
N SER A 58 3.87 5.48 -3.14
CA SER A 58 3.15 6.71 -3.49
C SER A 58 4.11 7.89 -3.71
N VAL A 59 5.08 8.07 -2.81
CA VAL A 59 6.08 9.15 -2.91
C VAL A 59 6.96 8.97 -4.16
N VAL A 60 7.39 7.72 -4.43
CA VAL A 60 8.13 7.40 -5.66
C VAL A 60 7.28 7.68 -6.89
N ALA A 61 6.02 7.26 -6.90
CA ALA A 61 5.11 7.50 -8.03
C ALA A 61 4.88 8.99 -8.28
N ALA A 62 4.69 9.80 -7.22
CA ALA A 62 4.56 11.25 -7.33
C ALA A 62 5.82 11.91 -7.89
N THR A 63 7.00 11.43 -7.49
CA THR A 63 8.29 11.92 -8.00
C THR A 63 8.48 11.55 -9.47
N VAL A 64 8.17 10.30 -9.83
CA VAL A 64 8.22 9.79 -11.20
C VAL A 64 7.31 10.60 -12.12
N MET A 65 6.06 10.86 -11.72
CA MET A 65 5.15 11.66 -12.55
C MET A 65 5.62 13.11 -12.71
N GLN A 66 6.18 13.73 -11.67
CA GLN A 66 6.76 15.07 -11.81
C GLN A 66 8.01 15.10 -12.72
N ALA A 67 8.81 14.02 -12.71
CA ALA A 67 9.98 13.90 -13.57
C ALA A 67 9.62 13.76 -15.06
N ILE A 68 8.46 13.18 -15.38
CA ILE A 68 7.93 13.13 -16.76
C ILE A 68 7.64 14.55 -17.26
N GLY A 69 6.98 15.36 -16.42
CA GLY A 69 6.57 16.72 -16.76
C GLY A 69 5.57 16.74 -17.92
N ASP A 70 5.77 17.66 -18.85
CA ASP A 70 4.92 17.93 -20.02
C ASP A 70 5.32 17.13 -21.27
N ASN A 71 6.42 16.36 -21.23
CA ASN A 71 6.94 15.68 -22.40
C ASN A 71 6.48 14.21 -22.47
N VAL A 72 5.55 13.96 -23.39
CA VAL A 72 5.02 12.62 -23.69
C VAL A 72 6.13 11.61 -24.02
N GLY A 73 7.20 12.04 -24.70
CA GLY A 73 8.36 11.20 -25.01
C GLY A 73 9.15 10.76 -23.77
N ARG A 74 9.29 11.64 -22.76
CA ARG A 74 9.89 11.28 -21.46
C ARG A 74 9.02 10.25 -20.73
N GLY A 75 7.71 10.44 -20.77
CA GLY A 75 6.74 9.50 -20.20
C GLY A 75 6.85 8.11 -20.85
N LEU A 76 6.88 8.05 -22.18
CA LEU A 76 7.00 6.78 -22.91
C LEU A 76 8.32 6.05 -22.61
N GLY A 77 9.44 6.79 -22.56
CA GLY A 77 10.75 6.23 -22.22
C GLY A 77 10.83 5.70 -20.78
N MET A 78 10.20 6.41 -19.83
CA MET A 78 10.14 5.98 -18.43
C MET A 78 9.24 4.76 -18.23
N LEU A 79 8.11 4.66 -18.92
CA LEU A 79 7.28 3.45 -18.90
C LEU A 79 8.04 2.24 -19.46
N GLY A 80 8.83 2.45 -20.52
CA GLY A 80 9.73 1.43 -21.06
C GLY A 80 10.79 0.99 -20.04
N ALA A 81 11.45 1.93 -19.36
CA ALA A 81 12.42 1.62 -18.31
C ALA A 81 11.79 0.87 -17.12
N LEU A 82 10.61 1.30 -16.66
CA LEU A 82 9.87 0.65 -15.56
C LEU A 82 9.43 -0.77 -15.94
N SER A 83 9.12 -1.04 -17.20
CA SER A 83 8.74 -2.39 -17.67
C SER A 83 9.87 -3.41 -17.55
N ILE A 84 11.13 -2.96 -17.51
CA ILE A 84 12.32 -3.82 -17.32
C ILE A 84 12.53 -4.14 -15.84
N VAL A 85 12.05 -3.29 -14.93
CA VAL A 85 12.22 -3.48 -13.48
C VAL A 85 11.31 -4.63 -13.01
N ARG A 86 11.90 -5.82 -12.87
CA ARG A 86 11.19 -7.00 -12.38
C ARG A 86 11.18 -7.04 -10.86
N PHE A 87 10.07 -6.65 -10.25
CA PHE A 87 9.82 -6.94 -8.84
C PHE A 87 9.66 -8.45 -8.65
N ARG A 88 10.57 -9.07 -7.88
CA ARG A 88 10.55 -10.51 -7.57
C ARG A 88 9.74 -10.87 -6.32
N THR A 89 9.02 -9.90 -5.75
CA THR A 89 8.19 -10.10 -4.56
C THR A 89 6.87 -10.76 -4.94
N SER A 90 6.56 -11.90 -4.32
CA SER A 90 5.24 -12.53 -4.43
C SER A 90 4.29 -11.83 -3.46
N PHE A 91 3.32 -11.10 -4.00
CA PHE A 91 2.20 -10.59 -3.22
C PHE A 91 1.24 -11.76 -2.96
N LYS A 92 1.15 -12.20 -1.70
CA LYS A 92 0.40 -13.40 -1.32
C LYS A 92 -1.11 -13.17 -1.32
N ASP A 93 -1.57 -11.95 -1.04
CA ASP A 93 -2.98 -11.63 -0.92
C ASP A 93 -3.43 -10.62 -2.01
N PRO A 94 -4.50 -10.91 -2.79
CA PRO A 94 -4.98 -10.02 -3.83
C PRO A 94 -5.49 -8.68 -3.26
N ARG A 95 -5.92 -8.66 -2.00
CA ARG A 95 -6.32 -7.43 -1.30
C ARG A 95 -5.14 -6.48 -1.13
N ASP A 96 -3.97 -6.99 -0.74
CA ASP A 96 -2.77 -6.19 -0.56
C ASP A 96 -2.39 -5.49 -1.87
N ILE A 97 -2.50 -6.21 -3.00
CA ILE A 97 -2.23 -5.65 -4.33
C ILE A 97 -3.15 -4.46 -4.62
N MET A 98 -4.44 -4.53 -4.26
CA MET A 98 -5.37 -3.41 -4.46
C MET A 98 -5.02 -2.18 -3.62
N PHE A 99 -4.58 -2.37 -2.36
CA PHE A 99 -4.10 -1.26 -1.53
C PHE A 99 -2.81 -0.64 -2.09
N LEU A 100 -1.92 -1.46 -2.65
CA LEU A 100 -0.72 -0.98 -3.34
C LEU A 100 -1.06 -0.14 -4.57
N PHE A 101 -2.00 -0.60 -5.40
CA PHE A 101 -2.47 0.19 -6.55
C PHE A 101 -3.15 1.49 -6.13
N ALA A 102 -3.92 1.49 -5.05
CA ALA A 102 -4.52 2.71 -4.52
C ALA A 102 -3.46 3.72 -4.07
N ALA A 103 -2.41 3.26 -3.36
CA ALA A 103 -1.30 4.12 -2.94
C ALA A 103 -0.52 4.69 -4.13
N LEU A 104 -0.21 3.85 -5.13
CA LEU A 104 0.42 4.29 -6.37
C LEU A 104 -0.45 5.31 -7.12
N GLY A 105 -1.76 5.04 -7.25
CA GLY A 105 -2.71 5.94 -7.90
C GLY A 105 -2.82 7.30 -7.21
N ALA A 106 -2.82 7.33 -5.87
CA ALA A 106 -2.79 8.56 -5.10
C ALA A 106 -1.52 9.38 -5.37
N GLY A 107 -0.36 8.72 -5.39
CA GLY A 107 0.92 9.34 -5.73
C GLY A 107 0.95 9.89 -7.17
N ILE A 108 0.47 9.11 -8.13
CA ILE A 108 0.35 9.52 -9.54
C ILE A 108 -0.55 10.76 -9.67
N GLY A 109 -1.72 10.74 -9.04
CA GLY A 109 -2.65 11.87 -9.07
C GLY A 109 -2.05 13.15 -8.48
N CYS A 110 -1.28 13.02 -7.38
CA CYS A 110 -0.55 14.16 -6.81
C CYS A 110 0.54 14.67 -7.76
N GLY A 111 1.28 13.77 -8.42
CA GLY A 111 2.37 14.12 -9.32
C GLY A 111 1.95 14.79 -10.63
N VAL A 112 0.71 14.58 -11.09
CA VAL A 112 0.11 15.28 -12.26
C VAL A 112 -0.64 16.56 -11.84
N PHE A 113 -0.50 16.99 -10.58
CA PHE A 113 -1.20 18.14 -10.00
C PHE A 113 -2.73 18.03 -9.97
N ALA A 114 -3.28 16.82 -10.10
CA ALA A 114 -4.71 16.52 -10.05
C ALA A 114 -5.18 16.31 -8.60
N TRP A 115 -5.00 17.31 -7.73
CA TRP A 115 -5.16 17.15 -6.28
C TRP A 115 -6.57 16.73 -5.86
N GLY A 116 -7.60 17.27 -6.51
CA GLY A 116 -8.99 16.93 -6.22
C GLY A 116 -9.29 15.46 -6.52
N VAL A 117 -8.77 14.94 -7.63
CA VAL A 117 -8.93 13.52 -8.03
C VAL A 117 -8.12 12.61 -7.11
N ALA A 118 -6.89 13.00 -6.75
CA ALA A 118 -6.05 12.24 -5.83
C ALA A 118 -6.71 12.13 -4.44
N ALA A 119 -7.20 13.24 -3.89
CA ALA A 119 -7.87 13.25 -2.58
C ALA A 119 -9.21 12.54 -2.62
N GLY A 120 -10.07 12.87 -3.59
CA GLY A 120 -11.39 12.26 -3.73
C GLY A 120 -11.33 10.76 -4.00
N GLY A 121 -10.43 10.32 -4.88
CA GLY A 121 -10.22 8.91 -5.19
C GLY A 121 -9.68 8.12 -4.00
N THR A 122 -8.72 8.68 -3.26
CA THR A 122 -8.18 8.06 -2.04
C THR A 122 -9.26 7.92 -0.96
N LEU A 123 -10.04 8.98 -0.73
CA LEU A 123 -11.13 8.96 0.26
C LEU A 123 -12.22 7.96 -0.11
N ALA A 124 -12.64 7.93 -1.38
CA ALA A 124 -13.62 6.97 -1.87
C ALA A 124 -13.13 5.53 -1.72
N PHE A 125 -11.87 5.26 -2.09
CA PHE A 125 -11.26 3.94 -1.91
C PHE A 125 -11.23 3.52 -0.44
N CYS A 126 -10.80 4.41 0.46
CA CYS A 126 -10.75 4.12 1.89
C CYS A 126 -12.16 3.85 2.46
N ALA A 127 -13.16 4.65 2.06
CA ALA A 127 -14.55 4.46 2.47
C ALA A 127 -15.09 3.09 2.01
N VAL A 128 -14.88 2.73 0.75
CA VAL A 128 -15.28 1.42 0.20
C VAL A 128 -14.57 0.27 0.92
N ALA A 129 -13.27 0.41 1.20
CA ALA A 129 -12.50 -0.59 1.92
C ALA A 129 -13.06 -0.84 3.34
N VAL A 130 -13.44 0.23 4.05
CA VAL A 130 -14.05 0.15 5.39
C VAL A 130 -15.46 -0.43 5.34
N VAL A 131 -16.27 -0.08 4.33
CA VAL A 131 -17.61 -0.68 4.16
C VAL A 131 -17.47 -2.18 3.90
N LEU A 132 -16.58 -2.58 2.99
CA LEU A 132 -16.38 -3.97 2.64
C LEU A 132 -15.90 -4.80 3.83
N SER A 133 -15.02 -4.22 4.67
CA SER A 133 -14.54 -4.88 5.89
C SER A 133 -15.64 -5.12 6.92
N ARG A 134 -16.60 -4.20 7.04
CA ARG A 134 -17.76 -4.35 7.96
C ARG A 134 -18.81 -5.32 7.45
N THR A 135 -18.99 -5.42 6.14
CA THR A 135 -20.01 -6.30 5.54
C THR A 135 -19.64 -7.79 5.55
N GLY A 136 -18.40 -8.15 5.89
CA GLY A 136 -17.98 -9.55 6.00
C GLY A 136 -18.10 -10.35 4.70
N LEU A 137 -18.13 -9.68 3.54
CA LEU A 137 -18.21 -10.30 2.22
C LEU A 137 -17.01 -11.22 2.00
N GLY A 138 -17.26 -12.53 1.90
CA GLY A 138 -16.23 -13.55 1.65
C GLY A 138 -15.61 -14.21 2.89
N THR A 139 -16.14 -13.97 4.09
CA THR A 139 -15.58 -14.57 5.33
C THR A 139 -15.84 -16.08 5.39
N LYS A 140 -14.82 -16.88 5.07
CA LYS A 140 -14.72 -18.28 5.53
C LYS A 140 -13.76 -18.28 6.73
N HIS A 141 -14.29 -18.47 7.93
CA HIS A 141 -13.49 -18.60 9.15
C HIS A 141 -12.65 -19.88 9.09
N PHE A 142 -11.49 -19.84 8.43
CA PHE A 142 -10.44 -20.81 8.71
C PHE A 142 -9.72 -20.30 9.96
N PHE A 143 -9.97 -20.95 11.09
CA PHE A 143 -9.20 -20.80 12.32
C PHE A 143 -7.79 -21.33 12.06
N ASP A 144 -6.97 -20.55 11.38
CA ASP A 144 -5.54 -20.80 11.30
C ASP A 144 -4.90 -20.16 12.54
N GLY A 145 -4.05 -20.89 13.23
CA GLY A 145 -3.52 -20.51 14.54
C GLY A 145 -2.05 -20.86 14.61
N MET A 146 -1.18 -19.86 14.76
CA MET A 146 0.26 -20.07 14.87
C MET A 146 0.66 -20.19 16.34
N LEU A 147 0.88 -21.41 16.82
CA LEU A 147 1.40 -21.66 18.17
C LEU A 147 2.94 -21.62 18.14
N ARG A 148 3.54 -20.59 18.74
CA ARG A 148 5.00 -20.44 18.85
C ARG A 148 5.41 -20.59 20.32
N PHE A 149 6.13 -21.66 20.65
CA PHE A 149 6.69 -21.90 21.98
C PHE A 149 8.19 -22.18 21.88
N ALA A 150 8.93 -21.89 22.95
CA ALA A 150 10.35 -22.17 23.07
C ALA A 150 10.54 -23.12 24.26
N MET A 151 11.35 -24.17 24.09
CA MET A 151 11.59 -25.17 25.12
C MET A 151 13.09 -25.55 25.14
N PRO A 152 13.67 -25.87 26.32
CA PRO A 152 15.01 -26.42 26.41
C PRO A 152 15.14 -27.68 25.55
N ASN A 153 16.28 -27.88 24.90
CA ASN A 153 16.54 -29.00 23.98
C ASN A 153 16.83 -30.30 24.75
N GLU A 154 15.88 -30.72 25.59
CA GLU A 154 15.92 -31.98 26.32
C GLU A 154 15.17 -33.08 25.54
N SER A 155 15.77 -34.28 25.52
CA SER A 155 15.30 -35.44 24.73
C SER A 155 13.87 -35.86 25.09
N GLU A 156 13.52 -35.84 26.37
CA GLU A 156 12.21 -36.29 26.88
C GLU A 156 11.08 -35.32 26.53
N ALA A 157 11.34 -34.02 26.68
CA ALA A 157 10.42 -32.94 26.35
C ALA A 157 9.99 -32.96 24.88
N ARG A 158 10.94 -33.25 23.97
CA ARG A 158 10.68 -33.33 22.53
C ARG A 158 9.80 -34.52 22.15
N LEU A 159 10.02 -35.68 22.76
CA LEU A 159 9.22 -36.90 22.51
C LEU A 159 7.77 -36.75 23.02
N ALA A 160 7.58 -36.10 24.18
CA ALA A 160 6.25 -35.80 24.72
C ALA A 160 5.46 -34.83 23.82
N LEU A 161 6.14 -33.84 23.23
CA LEU A 161 5.56 -32.89 22.31
C LEU A 161 5.16 -33.56 20.97
N GLU A 162 6.04 -34.36 20.38
CA GLU A 162 5.73 -35.06 19.11
C GLU A 162 4.54 -36.02 19.28
N LYS A 163 4.44 -36.70 20.42
CA LYS A 163 3.30 -37.57 20.76
C LYS A 163 1.99 -36.77 20.86
N THR A 164 2.02 -35.61 21.51
CA THR A 164 0.84 -34.75 21.69
C THR A 164 0.39 -34.11 20.37
N LEU A 165 1.35 -33.69 19.53
CA LEU A 165 1.07 -33.12 18.21
C LEU A 165 0.47 -34.18 17.26
N ARG A 166 1.05 -35.38 17.16
CA ARG A 166 0.51 -36.48 16.34
C ARG A 166 -0.86 -36.96 16.81
N GLY A 167 -1.16 -36.85 18.11
CA GLY A 167 -2.46 -37.26 18.67
C GLY A 167 -3.60 -36.29 18.41
N ASN A 168 -3.31 -35.00 18.21
CA ASN A 168 -4.35 -33.94 18.16
C ASN A 168 -4.41 -33.17 16.83
N LEU A 169 -3.38 -33.22 16.00
CA LEU A 169 -3.40 -32.65 14.65
C LEU A 169 -3.71 -33.76 13.64
N LYS A 170 -4.88 -33.67 13.00
CA LYS A 170 -5.15 -34.42 11.76
C LYS A 170 -4.31 -33.78 10.65
N THR A 171 -3.23 -34.47 10.26
CA THR A 171 -2.49 -34.17 9.02
C THR A 171 -3.36 -34.45 7.80
#